data_AF-A0A9W8BDT4-F1
#
_entry.id   AF-A0A9W8BDT4-F1
#
_cell.length_a   1.000
_cell.length_b   1.000
_cell.length_c   1.000
_cell.angle_alpha   90.00
_cell.angle_beta   90.00
_cell.angle_gamma   90.00
#
_symmetry.space_group_name_H-M   'P 1'
#
loop_
_entity.id
_entity.type
_entity.pdbx_description
1 polymer ?
#
loop_
_entity_poly.entity_id
_entity_poly.type
_entity_poly.pdbx_seq_one_letter_code
_entity_poly.pdbx_strand_id
1 'polypeptide(L)'
;MSQKHMLIQFSADNNNNKFYSVELYEDQDTVIVRYGRVGSLGAEHRYSGGARKYESLLRSKRNKGYKDSMIDDTVDGSSVKVQRNVIDTALQEIKYNDEAAKELVKTISERNVHKITDNTSITFDASDGLFKTPLGIVKREGVEKAIELLGEIEKFIPSFTDMRSKEPDAVIIKELPVRGGTKRKSDGTQVVHDAPKKLPPSIPLAMIVSEIMSLNEQYFVIIPNKVKNARDIEGLLFSQKAVDEQRTTCDALLDTLNLIDDLKEKKLKEEDKDKTNPEEGGDKPSTFSVEIETIEDKDTFKRISDLFESTKNKLHGRFNTSARVIRVYQVKLESQQSPFEESQEKLGNVNLLWHGI
;
A
#
# COMPACT_ATOMS: atom_id res chain seq x y z
N MET A 1 29.29 7.91 -3.24
CA MET A 1 28.02 7.18 -3.02
C MET A 1 28.34 5.91 -2.26
N SER A 2 27.79 5.77 -1.05
CA SER A 2 27.84 4.51 -0.30
C SER A 2 27.02 3.43 -1.03
N GLN A 3 27.45 2.18 -0.95
CA GLN A 3 26.72 1.05 -1.53
C GLN A 3 25.85 0.43 -0.43
N LYS A 4 24.52 0.52 -0.57
CA LYS A 4 23.58 -0.04 0.39
C LYS A 4 22.77 -1.17 -0.22
N HIS A 5 22.52 -2.23 0.52
CA HIS A 5 21.60 -3.30 0.17
C HIS A 5 20.65 -3.58 1.34
N MET A 6 19.39 -3.84 1.01
CA MET A 6 18.35 -4.23 1.95
C MET A 6 17.89 -5.64 1.61
N LEU A 7 17.88 -6.51 2.62
CA LEU A 7 17.43 -7.88 2.51
C LEU A 7 16.26 -8.13 3.46
N ILE A 8 15.27 -8.90 3.01
CA ILE A 8 14.06 -9.22 3.79
C ILE A 8 13.93 -10.73 3.88
N GLN A 9 13.47 -11.20 5.05
CA GLN A 9 13.09 -12.59 5.27
C GLN A 9 11.71 -12.63 5.91
N PHE A 10 10.74 -13.15 5.17
CA PHE A 10 9.44 -13.52 5.69
C PHE A 10 9.29 -15.04 5.66
N SER A 11 8.85 -15.64 6.77
CA SER A 11 8.45 -17.05 6.80
C SER A 11 7.46 -17.28 7.92
N ALA A 12 6.26 -17.76 7.56
CA ALA A 12 5.21 -18.05 8.52
C ALA A 12 5.64 -19.18 9.46
N ASP A 13 6.13 -20.28 8.89
CA ASP A 13 6.58 -21.45 9.65
C ASP A 13 7.62 -21.13 10.70
N ASN A 14 8.54 -20.21 10.41
CA ASN A 14 9.62 -19.83 11.33
C ASN A 14 9.31 -18.56 12.15
N ASN A 15 8.11 -17.98 12.01
CA ASN A 15 7.73 -16.68 12.57
C ASN A 15 8.77 -15.58 12.25
N ASN A 16 9.28 -15.59 11.03
CA ASN A 16 10.22 -14.61 10.53
C ASN A 16 9.44 -13.50 9.82
N ASN A 17 9.69 -12.27 10.26
CA ASN A 17 9.38 -11.06 9.52
C ASN A 17 10.51 -10.07 9.83
N LYS A 18 11.62 -10.22 9.14
CA LYS A 18 12.92 -9.64 9.49
C LYS A 18 13.51 -8.87 8.33
N PHE A 19 14.24 -7.82 8.66
CA PHE A 19 15.06 -7.07 7.70
C PHE A 19 16.54 -7.14 8.08
N TYR A 20 17.40 -6.94 7.08
CA TYR A 20 18.83 -6.87 7.23
C TYR A 20 19.39 -5.92 6.16
N SER A 21 19.82 -4.73 6.59
CA SER A 21 20.47 -3.73 5.74
C SER A 21 21.98 -3.78 5.95
N VAL A 22 22.73 -3.66 4.86
CA VAL A 22 24.18 -3.52 4.85
C VAL A 22 24.54 -2.31 4.03
N GLU A 23 25.41 -1.46 4.53
CA GLU A 23 25.93 -0.28 3.85
C GLU A 23 27.46 -0.26 3.90
N LEU A 24 28.09 -0.16 2.74
CA LEU A 24 29.51 0.12 2.59
C LEU A 24 29.69 1.64 2.45
N TYR A 25 30.39 2.25 3.41
CA TYR A 25 30.61 3.69 3.47
C TYR A 25 31.66 4.15 2.44
N GLU A 26 31.72 5.45 2.21
CA GLU A 26 32.58 6.08 1.20
C GLU A 26 34.08 5.91 1.48
N ASP A 27 34.45 5.63 2.73
CA ASP A 27 35.83 5.29 3.13
C ASP A 27 36.29 3.92 2.61
N GLN A 28 35.40 3.16 1.98
CA GLN A 28 35.62 1.83 1.40
C GLN A 28 36.11 0.75 2.37
N ASP A 29 36.19 1.04 3.67
CA ASP A 29 36.59 0.08 4.71
C ASP A 29 35.45 -0.19 5.70
N THR A 30 34.64 0.82 5.99
CA THR A 30 33.59 0.71 6.99
C THR A 30 32.31 0.11 6.41
N VAL A 31 31.83 -0.95 7.06
CA VAL A 31 30.56 -1.60 6.75
C VAL A 31 29.62 -1.48 7.94
N ILE A 32 28.49 -0.82 7.76
CA ILE A 32 27.42 -0.74 8.76
C ILE A 32 26.33 -1.75 8.42
N VAL A 33 25.85 -2.44 9.44
CA VAL A 33 24.75 -3.40 9.33
C VAL A 33 23.65 -2.98 10.29
N ARG A 34 22.40 -2.93 9.80
CA ARG A 34 21.20 -2.75 10.62
C ARG A 34 20.24 -3.91 10.44
N TYR A 35 19.74 -4.51 11.51
CA TYR A 35 18.87 -5.68 11.42
C TYR A 35 17.83 -5.75 12.53
N GLY A 36 16.67 -6.33 12.25
CA GLY A 36 15.58 -6.39 13.21
C GLY A 36 14.31 -7.00 12.64
N ARG A 37 13.19 -6.82 13.34
CA ARG A 37 11.86 -7.09 12.77
C ARG A 37 11.42 -5.91 11.93
N VAL A 38 10.67 -6.16 10.86
CA VAL A 38 10.07 -5.08 10.04
C VAL A 38 9.18 -4.20 10.93
N GLY A 39 9.31 -2.88 10.80
CA GLY A 39 8.60 -1.90 11.64
C GLY A 39 9.21 -1.67 13.03
N SER A 40 10.44 -2.14 13.28
CA SER A 40 11.23 -1.82 14.48
C SER A 40 12.50 -1.08 14.09
N LEU A 41 13.08 -0.32 15.03
CA LEU A 41 14.35 0.39 14.81
C LEU A 41 15.52 -0.57 14.48
N GLY A 42 15.45 -1.80 14.97
CA GLY A 42 16.51 -2.80 14.82
C GLY A 42 17.72 -2.52 15.70
N ALA A 43 18.72 -3.40 15.57
CA ALA A 43 20.04 -3.24 16.14
C ALA A 43 21.04 -2.89 15.02
N GLU A 44 22.04 -2.10 15.37
CA GLU A 44 23.11 -1.70 14.46
C GLU A 44 24.45 -2.31 14.89
N HIS A 45 25.28 -2.65 13.92
CA HIS A 45 26.66 -3.08 14.16
C HIS A 45 27.58 -2.56 13.08
N ARG A 46 28.81 -2.19 13.46
CA ARG A 46 29.85 -1.70 12.57
C ARG A 46 30.95 -2.74 12.41
N TYR A 47 31.39 -2.95 11.18
CA TYR A 47 32.51 -3.82 10.82
C TYR A 47 33.55 -3.03 10.02
N SER A 48 34.80 -3.47 10.06
CA SER A 48 35.85 -3.11 9.10
C SER A 48 36.10 -4.28 8.13
N GLY A 49 36.79 -4.01 7.02
CA GLY A 49 37.11 -4.99 5.99
C GLY A 49 36.43 -4.76 4.63
N GLY A 50 35.84 -3.57 4.44
CA GLY A 50 35.41 -3.03 3.17
C GLY A 50 34.51 -3.95 2.33
N ALA A 51 34.68 -3.88 1.01
CA ALA A 51 33.87 -4.61 0.04
C ALA A 51 33.88 -6.14 0.25
N ARG A 52 35.00 -6.72 0.72
CA ARG A 52 35.07 -8.17 0.98
C ARG A 52 34.17 -8.56 2.15
N LYS A 53 34.17 -7.78 3.23
CA LYS A 53 33.29 -8.01 4.39
C LYS A 53 31.83 -7.80 4.00
N TYR A 54 31.56 -6.75 3.24
CA TYR A 54 30.25 -6.42 2.69
C TYR A 54 29.62 -7.60 1.93
N GLU A 55 30.31 -8.11 0.90
CA GLU A 55 29.81 -9.25 0.10
C GLU A 55 29.68 -10.54 0.91
N SER A 56 30.62 -10.78 1.84
CA SER A 56 30.54 -11.94 2.71
C SER A 56 29.30 -11.92 3.61
N LEU A 57 28.87 -10.74 4.09
CA LEU A 57 27.68 -10.59 4.94
C LEU A 57 26.41 -10.81 4.12
N LEU A 58 26.32 -10.24 2.91
CA LEU A 58 25.20 -10.45 2.01
C LEU A 58 25.03 -11.93 1.66
N ARG A 59 26.11 -12.59 1.21
CA ARG A 59 26.09 -14.02 0.88
C ARG A 59 25.67 -14.87 2.07
N SER A 60 26.18 -14.58 3.26
CA SER A 60 25.82 -15.31 4.49
C SER A 60 24.31 -15.21 4.80
N LYS A 61 23.70 -14.06 4.52
CA LYS A 61 22.27 -13.83 4.77
C LYS A 61 21.38 -14.42 3.68
N ARG A 62 21.78 -14.32 2.41
CA ARG A 62 21.11 -15.01 1.30
C ARG A 62 21.06 -16.53 1.53
N ASN A 63 22.16 -17.13 2.00
CA ASN A 63 22.19 -18.55 2.38
C ASN A 63 21.25 -18.91 3.55
N LYS A 64 20.79 -17.94 4.34
CA LYS A 64 19.82 -18.11 5.43
C LYS A 64 18.38 -17.87 4.99
N GLY A 65 18.13 -17.68 3.69
CA GLY A 65 16.81 -17.45 3.12
C GLY A 65 16.37 -15.99 3.11
N TYR A 66 17.28 -15.03 3.30
CA TYR A 66 16.97 -13.62 3.03
C TYR A 66 16.98 -13.38 1.52
N LYS A 67 16.04 -12.57 1.04
CA LYS A 67 15.91 -12.17 -0.36
C LYS A 67 16.21 -10.68 -0.50
N ASP A 68 16.75 -10.28 -1.65
CA ASP A 68 16.97 -8.88 -1.98
C ASP A 68 15.63 -8.15 -2.07
N SER A 69 15.53 -6.99 -1.42
CA SER A 69 14.30 -6.20 -1.40
C SER A 69 14.16 -5.36 -2.66
N MET A 70 12.93 -5.13 -3.10
CA MET A 70 12.58 -4.17 -4.15
C MET A 70 12.36 -2.77 -3.57
N ILE A 71 13.24 -2.35 -2.67
CA ILE A 71 13.11 -1.10 -1.90
C ILE A 71 14.31 -0.23 -2.17
N ASP A 72 14.04 1.04 -2.42
CA ASP A 72 15.04 2.09 -2.54
C ASP A 72 14.92 3.10 -1.39
N ASP A 73 16.04 3.75 -1.11
CA ASP A 73 16.10 4.91 -0.21
C ASP A 73 15.66 6.21 -0.91
N THR A 74 15.64 6.23 -2.24
CA THR A 74 15.35 7.39 -3.09
C THR A 74 14.65 6.94 -4.37
N VAL A 75 13.73 7.75 -4.91
CA VAL A 75 13.06 7.47 -6.19
C VAL A 75 14.06 7.63 -7.34
N ASP A 76 14.63 6.53 -7.83
CA ASP A 76 15.56 6.43 -8.96
C ASP A 76 16.72 7.42 -8.93
N GLY A 77 17.84 7.06 -8.27
CA GLY A 77 19.24 7.39 -8.61
C GLY A 77 19.63 8.81 -9.05
N SER A 78 18.72 9.75 -8.97
CA SER A 78 18.77 11.09 -9.54
C SER A 78 18.72 12.05 -8.37
N SER A 79 19.67 12.98 -8.37
CA SER A 79 19.76 14.10 -7.43
C SER A 79 18.57 15.05 -7.49
N VAL A 80 17.52 14.72 -8.25
CA VAL A 80 16.29 15.49 -8.35
C VAL A 80 15.43 15.14 -7.15
N LYS A 81 15.69 15.81 -6.02
CA LYS A 81 14.68 15.91 -4.97
C LYS A 81 13.40 16.44 -5.60
N VAL A 82 12.33 15.67 -5.58
CA VAL A 82 10.99 16.21 -5.81
C VAL A 82 10.73 17.14 -4.61
N GLN A 83 11.14 18.41 -4.76
CA GLN A 83 11.13 19.41 -3.67
C GLN A 83 9.72 19.83 -3.23
N ARG A 84 8.68 19.38 -3.93
CA ARG A 84 7.29 19.75 -3.63
C ARG A 84 6.49 18.49 -3.37
N ASN A 85 5.77 18.49 -2.26
CA ASN A 85 4.85 17.42 -1.92
C ASN A 85 3.73 17.35 -2.99
N VAL A 86 3.29 16.12 -3.29
CA VAL A 86 2.22 15.78 -4.24
C VAL A 86 0.93 16.59 -3.99
N ILE A 87 0.53 16.71 -2.72
CA ILE A 87 -0.65 17.47 -2.27
C ILE A 87 -0.45 18.97 -2.57
N ASP A 88 0.73 19.52 -2.31
CA ASP A 88 1.01 20.92 -2.60
C ASP A 88 0.97 21.19 -4.11
N THR A 89 1.39 20.22 -4.91
CA THR A 89 1.32 20.29 -6.38
C THR A 89 -0.13 20.27 -6.83
N ALA A 90 -0.95 19.34 -6.33
CA ALA A 90 -2.38 19.30 -6.63
C ALA A 90 -3.12 20.59 -6.23
N LEU A 91 -2.82 21.14 -5.05
CA LEU A 91 -3.38 22.40 -4.56
C LEU A 91 -2.95 23.64 -5.36
N GLN A 92 -1.83 23.57 -6.09
CA GLN A 92 -1.34 24.65 -6.94
C GLN A 92 -1.88 24.56 -8.36
N GLU A 93 -2.11 23.35 -8.86
CA GLU A 93 -2.39 23.09 -10.27
C GLU A 93 -3.88 22.91 -10.60
N ILE A 94 -4.69 22.44 -9.64
CA ILE A 94 -6.14 22.39 -9.80
C ILE A 94 -6.70 23.82 -9.75
N LYS A 95 -7.59 24.14 -10.70
CA LYS A 95 -8.29 25.43 -10.72
C LYS A 95 -9.48 25.37 -9.77
N TYR A 96 -9.53 26.33 -8.85
CA TYR A 96 -10.62 26.48 -7.87
C TYR A 96 -11.36 27.78 -8.11
N ASN A 97 -12.69 27.71 -8.21
CA ASN A 97 -13.52 28.92 -8.32
C ASN A 97 -13.95 29.45 -6.95
N ASP A 98 -13.79 28.65 -5.88
CA ASP A 98 -14.13 29.03 -4.51
C ASP A 98 -13.31 28.28 -3.44
N GLU A 99 -13.28 28.83 -2.22
CA GLU A 99 -12.53 28.25 -1.08
C GLU A 99 -13.11 26.91 -0.60
N ALA A 100 -14.41 26.66 -0.79
CA ALA A 100 -15.02 25.39 -0.39
C ALA A 100 -14.61 24.23 -1.31
N ALA A 101 -14.34 24.49 -2.58
CA ALA A 101 -13.74 23.54 -3.53
C ALA A 101 -12.27 23.24 -3.18
N LYS A 102 -11.51 24.25 -2.77
CA LYS A 102 -10.12 24.08 -2.30
C LYS A 102 -10.05 23.23 -1.02
N GLU A 103 -10.91 23.51 -0.04
CA GLU A 103 -10.99 22.74 1.20
C GLU A 103 -11.44 21.29 0.95
N LEU A 104 -12.29 21.05 -0.06
CA LEU A 104 -12.66 19.69 -0.47
C LEU A 104 -11.43 18.89 -0.91
N VAL A 105 -10.62 19.43 -1.82
CA VAL A 105 -9.43 18.71 -2.32
C VAL A 105 -8.48 18.42 -1.19
N LYS A 106 -8.22 19.40 -0.32
CA LYS A 106 -7.40 19.20 0.88
C LYS A 106 -7.92 18.07 1.76
N THR A 107 -9.23 18.08 2.07
CA THR A 107 -9.88 17.05 2.89
C THR A 107 -9.78 15.66 2.24
N ILE A 108 -9.97 15.56 0.92
CA ILE A 108 -9.87 14.29 0.19
C ILE A 108 -8.43 13.77 0.23
N SER A 109 -7.43 14.63 -0.02
CA SER A 109 -6.02 14.27 0.05
C SER A 109 -5.65 13.74 1.44
N GLU A 110 -6.04 14.43 2.51
CA GLU A 110 -5.80 14.01 3.89
C GLU A 110 -6.50 12.67 4.21
N ARG A 111 -7.76 12.50 3.79
CA ARG A 111 -8.49 11.24 4.00
C ARG A 111 -7.91 10.07 3.23
N ASN A 112 -7.41 10.30 2.02
CA ASN A 112 -6.75 9.26 1.22
C ASN A 112 -5.47 8.80 1.94
N VAL A 113 -4.66 9.75 2.42
CA VAL A 113 -3.48 9.44 3.25
C VAL A 113 -3.88 8.64 4.50
N HIS A 114 -4.91 9.05 5.22
CA HIS A 114 -5.41 8.30 6.38
C HIS A 114 -5.89 6.89 6.02
N LYS A 115 -6.70 6.71 4.96
CA LYS A 115 -7.21 5.40 4.53
C LYS A 115 -6.08 4.39 4.26
N ILE A 116 -4.97 4.86 3.70
CA ILE A 116 -3.80 4.03 3.38
C ILE A 116 -2.95 3.77 4.63
N THR A 117 -2.77 4.76 5.49
CA THR A 117 -1.84 4.68 6.65
C THR A 117 -2.47 4.06 7.90
N ASP A 118 -3.78 4.17 8.11
CA ASP A 118 -4.45 3.72 9.34
C ASP A 118 -4.43 2.18 9.51
N ASN A 119 -4.49 1.44 8.39
CA ASN A 119 -4.59 -0.03 8.40
C ASN A 119 -3.28 -0.73 7.99
N THR A 120 -2.23 0.03 7.68
CA THR A 120 -0.96 -0.51 7.21
C THR A 120 0.20 0.00 8.07
N SER A 121 1.40 -0.52 7.82
CA SER A 121 2.61 0.10 8.37
C SER A 121 3.27 1.08 7.42
N ILE A 122 2.61 1.40 6.31
CA ILE A 122 3.08 2.39 5.36
C ILE A 122 2.77 3.77 5.92
N THR A 123 3.71 4.68 5.69
CA THR A 123 3.65 6.07 6.16
C THR A 123 3.71 6.99 4.95
N PHE A 124 2.94 8.08 4.98
CA PHE A 124 3.08 9.16 4.02
C PHE A 124 4.12 10.15 4.53
N ASP A 125 5.12 10.47 3.71
CA ASP A 125 6.10 11.50 3.99
C ASP A 125 5.66 12.82 3.35
N ALA A 126 5.24 13.76 4.19
CA ALA A 126 4.74 15.06 3.73
C ALA A 126 5.82 15.95 3.08
N SER A 127 7.11 15.60 3.21
CA SER A 127 8.19 16.39 2.61
C SER A 127 8.40 16.09 1.13
N ASP A 128 8.20 14.84 0.70
CA ASP A 128 8.32 14.42 -0.70
C ASP A 128 7.02 13.91 -1.30
N GLY A 129 5.95 13.80 -0.51
CA GLY A 129 4.62 13.36 -0.94
C GLY A 129 4.53 11.86 -1.20
N LEU A 130 5.42 11.04 -0.62
CA LEU A 130 5.53 9.63 -0.95
C LEU A 130 5.02 8.71 0.15
N PHE A 131 4.31 7.66 -0.26
CA PHE A 131 4.05 6.52 0.61
C PHE A 131 5.30 5.63 0.70
N LYS A 132 5.72 5.36 1.93
CA LYS A 132 6.92 4.59 2.26
C LYS A 132 6.55 3.44 3.18
N THR A 133 7.10 2.26 2.90
CA THR A 133 7.07 1.16 3.88
C THR A 133 7.99 1.51 5.05
N PRO A 134 7.95 0.76 6.16
CA PRO A 134 8.91 0.93 7.26
C PRO A 134 10.38 0.80 6.86
N LEU A 135 10.66 0.24 5.68
CA LEU A 135 12.01 0.03 5.17
C LEU A 135 12.40 0.97 4.02
N GLY A 136 11.46 1.73 3.44
CA GLY A 136 11.72 2.65 2.33
C GLY A 136 10.64 2.64 1.24
N ILE A 137 10.98 3.23 0.09
CA ILE A 137 10.10 3.34 -1.08
C ILE A 137 10.16 2.03 -1.86
N VAL A 138 9.00 1.46 -2.22
CA VAL A 138 8.96 0.24 -3.04
C VAL A 138 9.10 0.63 -4.52
N LYS A 139 9.92 -0.10 -5.26
CA LYS A 139 10.05 0.05 -6.72
C LYS A 139 8.74 -0.28 -7.43
N ARG A 140 8.47 0.38 -8.55
CA ARG A 140 7.34 0.11 -9.44
C ARG A 140 7.18 -1.37 -9.76
N GLU A 141 8.25 -2.00 -10.25
CA GLU A 141 8.28 -3.43 -10.56
C GLU A 141 7.89 -4.30 -9.36
N GLY A 142 8.23 -3.87 -8.14
CA GLY A 142 7.83 -4.54 -6.91
C GLY A 142 6.34 -4.39 -6.62
N VAL A 143 5.80 -3.18 -6.79
CA VAL A 143 4.36 -2.94 -6.59
C VAL A 143 3.52 -3.75 -7.57
N GLU A 144 3.89 -3.76 -8.86
CA GLU A 144 3.21 -4.54 -9.90
C GLU A 144 3.23 -6.04 -9.59
N LYS A 145 4.41 -6.58 -9.25
CA LYS A 145 4.53 -7.99 -8.86
C LYS A 145 3.73 -8.32 -7.59
N ALA A 146 3.62 -7.39 -6.66
CA ALA A 146 2.81 -7.58 -5.46
C ALA A 146 1.31 -7.67 -5.81
N ILE A 147 0.82 -6.86 -6.75
CA ILE A 147 -0.56 -6.91 -7.26
C ILE A 147 -0.84 -8.25 -7.94
N GLU A 148 0.10 -8.75 -8.76
CA GLU A 148 -0.02 -10.09 -9.38
C GLU A 148 -0.15 -11.19 -8.32
N LEU A 149 0.70 -11.16 -7.28
CA LEU A 149 0.64 -12.13 -6.19
C LEU A 149 -0.68 -12.06 -5.42
N LEU A 150 -1.25 -10.86 -5.20
CA LEU A 150 -2.57 -10.71 -4.59
C LEU A 150 -3.66 -11.37 -5.45
N GLY A 151 -3.60 -11.19 -6.77
CA GLY A 151 -4.50 -11.86 -7.71
C GLY A 151 -4.38 -13.39 -7.69
N GLU A 152 -3.17 -13.93 -7.52
CA GLU A 152 -2.99 -15.38 -7.35
C GLU A 152 -3.55 -15.88 -6.01
N ILE A 153 -3.33 -15.15 -4.91
CA ILE A 153 -3.88 -15.50 -3.59
C ILE A 153 -5.41 -15.51 -3.63
N GLU A 154 -6.02 -14.51 -4.25
CA GLU A 154 -7.47 -14.35 -4.36
C GLU A 154 -8.17 -15.57 -4.96
N LYS A 155 -7.54 -16.25 -5.93
CA LYS A 155 -8.07 -17.49 -6.53
C LYS A 155 -8.28 -18.62 -5.52
N PHE A 156 -7.51 -18.64 -4.44
CA PHE A 156 -7.60 -19.68 -3.41
C PHE A 156 -8.57 -19.33 -2.27
N ILE A 157 -8.91 -18.05 -2.08
CA ILE A 157 -9.73 -17.58 -0.95
C ILE A 157 -11.12 -18.25 -0.89
N PRO A 158 -11.89 -18.41 -1.98
CA PRO A 158 -13.20 -19.05 -1.92
C PRO A 158 -13.12 -20.50 -1.44
N SER A 159 -12.20 -21.27 -2.02
CA SER A 159 -11.98 -22.68 -1.68
C SER A 159 -11.48 -22.84 -0.25
N PHE A 160 -10.55 -21.97 0.18
CA PHE A 160 -10.08 -21.92 1.56
C PHE A 160 -11.24 -21.66 2.53
N THR A 161 -12.07 -20.66 2.25
CA THR A 161 -13.19 -20.25 3.13
C THR A 161 -14.22 -21.36 3.26
N ASP A 162 -14.60 -22.00 2.15
CA ASP A 162 -15.52 -23.14 2.14
C ASP A 162 -14.97 -24.31 2.98
N MET A 163 -13.73 -24.73 2.73
CA MET A 163 -13.11 -25.81 3.49
C MET A 163 -12.92 -25.46 4.97
N ARG A 164 -12.56 -24.22 5.28
CA ARG A 164 -12.41 -23.74 6.66
C ARG A 164 -13.73 -23.77 7.41
N SER A 165 -14.85 -23.50 6.74
CA SER A 165 -16.19 -23.59 7.34
C SER A 165 -16.59 -25.03 7.66
N LYS A 166 -16.13 -26.00 6.86
CA LYS A 166 -16.36 -27.44 7.05
C LYS A 166 -15.44 -28.04 8.13
N GLU A 167 -14.25 -27.47 8.31
CA GLU A 167 -13.23 -27.93 9.25
C GLU A 167 -12.78 -26.78 10.19
N PRO A 168 -13.68 -26.24 11.04
CA PRO A 168 -13.36 -25.09 11.89
C PRO A 168 -12.29 -25.41 12.95
N ASP A 169 -12.25 -26.66 13.42
CA ASP A 169 -11.32 -27.12 14.46
C ASP A 169 -9.95 -27.57 13.92
N ALA A 170 -9.77 -27.57 12.59
CA ALA A 170 -8.51 -27.94 11.98
C ALA A 170 -7.41 -26.93 12.35
N VAL A 171 -6.22 -27.42 12.69
CA VAL A 171 -5.07 -26.56 13.01
C VAL A 171 -4.25 -26.31 11.75
N ILE A 172 -4.38 -25.09 11.24
CA ILE A 172 -3.85 -24.71 9.93
C ILE A 172 -2.44 -24.14 10.01
N ILE A 173 -2.12 -23.43 11.10
CA ILE A 173 -0.76 -22.97 11.40
C ILE A 173 -0.31 -23.57 12.72
N LYS A 174 0.95 -24.00 12.79
CA LYS A 174 1.58 -24.41 14.04
C LYS A 174 1.68 -23.22 15.00
N GLU A 175 0.65 -23.00 15.80
CA GLU A 175 0.78 -22.22 17.03
C GLU A 175 1.91 -22.84 17.86
N LEU A 176 2.82 -22.02 18.40
CA LEU A 176 3.71 -22.53 19.45
C LEU A 176 2.83 -23.08 20.57
N PRO A 177 3.20 -24.20 21.21
CA PRO A 177 2.70 -24.43 22.55
C PRO A 177 3.00 -23.15 23.33
N VAL A 178 1.96 -22.51 23.85
CA VAL A 178 2.10 -21.40 24.79
C VAL A 178 3.16 -21.88 25.78
N ARG A 179 4.27 -21.15 25.92
CA ARG A 179 5.22 -21.38 27.02
C ARG A 179 4.51 -20.97 28.32
N GLY A 180 3.40 -21.61 28.64
CA GLY A 180 2.87 -21.63 29.99
C GLY A 180 3.87 -22.43 30.77
N GLY A 181 4.55 -21.79 31.72
CA GLY A 181 5.32 -22.51 32.72
C GLY A 181 4.47 -23.66 33.23
N THR A 182 5.05 -24.85 33.32
CA THR A 182 4.36 -26.07 33.71
C THR A 182 3.70 -25.84 35.07
N LYS A 183 2.40 -25.55 35.11
CA LYS A 183 1.68 -25.38 36.38
C LYS A 183 1.65 -26.76 37.04
N ARG A 184 2.36 -26.88 38.16
CA ARG A 184 2.31 -28.05 39.04
C ARG A 184 1.28 -27.79 40.12
N LYS A 185 0.55 -28.82 40.52
CA LYS A 185 -0.23 -28.80 41.75
C LYS A 185 0.73 -28.74 42.94
N SER A 186 0.21 -28.41 44.12
CA SER A 186 0.97 -28.38 45.39
C SER A 186 1.61 -29.72 45.76
N ASP A 187 1.11 -30.83 45.21
CA ASP A 187 1.62 -32.20 45.38
C ASP A 187 2.75 -32.59 44.38
N GLY A 188 3.18 -31.65 43.52
CA GLY A 188 4.20 -31.87 42.51
C GLY A 188 3.71 -32.52 41.21
N THR A 189 2.43 -32.92 41.12
CA THR A 189 1.86 -33.46 39.88
C THR A 189 1.61 -32.36 38.85
N GLN A 190 1.84 -32.68 37.57
CA GLN A 190 1.53 -31.76 36.48
C GLN A 190 0.00 -31.60 36.35
N VAL A 191 -0.45 -30.35 36.19
CA VAL A 191 -1.81 -30.09 35.73
C VAL A 191 -1.86 -30.43 34.25
N VAL A 192 -2.32 -31.63 33.92
CA VAL A 192 -2.72 -31.99 32.55
C VAL A 192 -4.06 -31.29 32.31
N HIS A 193 -4.03 -30.14 31.65
CA HIS A 193 -5.25 -29.65 31.03
C HIS A 193 -5.53 -30.56 29.84
N ASP A 194 -6.73 -31.14 29.78
CA ASP A 194 -7.27 -31.74 28.57
C ASP A 194 -7.39 -30.64 27.51
N ALA A 195 -6.28 -30.37 26.82
CA ALA A 195 -6.28 -29.47 25.69
C ALA A 195 -7.21 -30.06 24.62
N PRO A 196 -8.09 -29.26 24.01
CA PRO A 196 -8.94 -29.75 22.93
C PRO A 196 -8.05 -30.45 21.89
N LYS A 197 -8.45 -31.66 21.47
CA LYS A 197 -7.73 -32.45 20.46
C LYS A 197 -7.62 -31.61 19.19
N LYS A 198 -6.45 -31.01 18.97
CA LYS A 198 -6.10 -30.30 17.75
C LYS A 198 -6.19 -31.28 16.57
N LEU A 199 -7.21 -31.13 15.73
CA LEU A 199 -7.41 -31.99 14.57
C LEU A 199 -6.49 -31.52 13.43
N PRO A 200 -5.77 -32.43 12.74
CA PRO A 200 -5.05 -32.07 11.54
C PRO A 200 -6.03 -31.68 10.43
N PRO A 201 -5.67 -30.75 9.54
CA PRO A 201 -6.48 -30.41 8.38
C PRO A 201 -6.57 -31.61 7.42
N SER A 202 -7.65 -31.68 6.65
CA SER A 202 -7.72 -32.58 5.51
C SER A 202 -6.62 -32.28 4.49
N ILE A 203 -6.27 -33.27 3.67
CA ILE A 203 -5.25 -33.10 2.61
C ILE A 203 -5.57 -31.91 1.69
N PRO A 204 -6.82 -31.74 1.19
CA PRO A 204 -7.16 -30.59 0.35
C PRO A 204 -6.97 -29.25 1.06
N LEU A 205 -7.41 -29.12 2.31
CA LEU A 205 -7.23 -27.90 3.09
C LEU A 205 -5.74 -27.60 3.33
N ALA A 206 -4.95 -28.62 3.66
CA ALA A 206 -3.51 -28.49 3.86
C ALA A 206 -2.79 -28.00 2.58
N MET A 207 -3.20 -28.48 1.41
CA MET A 207 -2.64 -28.06 0.13
C MET A 207 -2.93 -26.57 -0.16
N ILE A 208 -4.19 -26.15 -0.01
CA ILE A 208 -4.59 -24.75 -0.23
C ILE A 208 -3.82 -23.83 0.73
N VAL A 209 -3.72 -24.22 1.99
CA VAL A 209 -3.00 -23.45 3.00
C VAL A 209 -1.53 -23.33 2.66
N SER A 210 -0.89 -24.42 2.23
CA SER A 210 0.51 -24.41 1.81
C SER A 210 0.74 -23.44 0.65
N GLU A 211 -0.18 -23.38 -0.32
CA GLU A 211 -0.07 -22.48 -1.47
C GLU A 211 -0.23 -21.02 -1.06
N ILE A 212 -1.28 -20.70 -0.28
CA ILE A 212 -1.49 -19.35 0.26
C ILE A 212 -0.27 -18.93 1.10
N MET A 213 0.31 -19.82 1.91
CA MET A 213 1.52 -19.53 2.68
C MET A 213 2.72 -19.18 1.81
N SER A 214 2.97 -19.97 0.77
CA SER A 214 4.04 -19.70 -0.20
C SER A 214 3.88 -18.32 -0.84
N LEU A 215 2.65 -17.98 -1.25
CA LEU A 215 2.34 -16.67 -1.83
C LEU A 215 2.49 -15.53 -0.81
N ASN A 216 2.08 -15.72 0.44
CA ASN A 216 2.31 -14.76 1.52
C ASN A 216 3.81 -14.50 1.75
N GLU A 217 4.65 -15.55 1.76
CA GLU A 217 6.11 -15.40 1.90
C GLU A 217 6.73 -14.62 0.75
N GLN A 218 6.19 -14.74 -0.46
CA GLN A 218 6.62 -13.94 -1.61
C GLN A 218 6.15 -12.48 -1.49
N TYR A 219 4.88 -12.27 -1.14
CA TYR A 219 4.28 -10.94 -1.02
C TYR A 219 4.97 -10.08 0.03
N PHE A 220 5.12 -10.57 1.26
CA PHE A 220 5.68 -9.78 2.37
C PHE A 220 7.20 -9.54 2.28
N VAL A 221 7.89 -10.22 1.36
CA VAL A 221 9.27 -9.87 1.00
C VAL A 221 9.31 -8.63 0.11
N ILE A 222 8.30 -8.44 -0.74
CA ILE A 222 8.21 -7.31 -1.68
C ILE A 222 7.61 -6.09 -0.99
N ILE A 223 6.47 -6.27 -0.30
CA ILE A 223 5.77 -5.24 0.46
C ILE A 223 5.97 -5.52 1.96
N PRO A 224 7.09 -5.08 2.55
CA PRO A 224 7.36 -5.35 3.96
C PRO A 224 6.38 -4.58 4.85
N ASN A 225 5.49 -5.32 5.50
CA ASN A 225 4.57 -4.79 6.49
C ASN A 225 4.90 -5.30 7.90
N LYS A 226 4.49 -4.54 8.91
CA LYS A 226 4.65 -4.91 10.32
C LYS A 226 3.68 -6.03 10.69
N VAL A 227 4.15 -7.26 10.56
CA VAL A 227 3.46 -8.46 11.06
C VAL A 227 4.05 -8.86 12.41
N LYS A 228 3.26 -8.68 13.49
CA LYS A 228 3.68 -9.00 14.87
C LYS A 228 4.04 -10.48 15.02
N ASN A 229 3.18 -11.35 14.50
CA ASN A 229 3.36 -12.79 14.49
C ASN A 229 3.06 -13.32 13.09
N ALA A 230 4.08 -13.79 12.37
CA ALA A 230 3.89 -14.32 11.01
C ALA A 230 3.21 -15.70 11.02
N ARG A 231 2.90 -16.26 12.19
CA ARG A 231 2.09 -17.48 12.36
C ARG A 231 0.62 -17.18 12.65
N ASP A 232 0.24 -15.91 12.67
CA ASP A 232 -1.13 -15.51 12.92
C ASP A 232 -1.85 -15.34 11.58
N ILE A 233 -2.88 -16.17 11.33
CA ILE A 233 -3.69 -16.13 10.10
C ILE A 233 -4.28 -14.73 9.89
N GLU A 234 -4.67 -14.06 10.98
CA GLU A 234 -5.29 -12.73 10.91
C GLU A 234 -4.31 -11.66 10.41
N GLY A 235 -3.00 -11.88 10.60
CA GLY A 235 -1.95 -11.02 10.08
C GLY A 235 -1.51 -11.35 8.65
N LEU A 236 -2.19 -12.28 7.98
CA LEU A 236 -1.83 -12.83 6.67
C LEU A 236 -3.01 -12.75 5.69
N LEU A 237 -2.75 -13.07 4.43
CA LEU A 237 -3.69 -12.94 3.31
C LEU A 237 -4.56 -14.20 3.13
N PHE A 238 -5.31 -14.55 4.18
CA PHE A 238 -6.23 -15.70 4.21
C PHE A 238 -7.71 -15.30 4.09
N SER A 239 -8.00 -14.03 3.85
CA SER A 239 -9.37 -13.54 3.69
C SER A 239 -9.45 -12.53 2.56
N GLN A 240 -10.62 -12.43 1.93
CA GLN A 240 -10.88 -11.44 0.88
C GLN A 240 -10.60 -10.02 1.40
N LYS A 241 -11.07 -9.71 2.60
CA LYS A 241 -10.85 -8.43 3.26
C LYS A 241 -9.35 -8.08 3.34
N ALA A 242 -8.50 -9.02 3.78
CA ALA A 242 -7.07 -8.77 3.90
C ALA A 242 -6.40 -8.55 2.53
N VAL A 243 -6.85 -9.29 1.50
CA VAL A 243 -6.39 -9.10 0.11
C VAL A 243 -6.80 -7.72 -0.42
N ASP A 244 -8.05 -7.32 -0.22
CA ASP A 244 -8.57 -6.01 -0.69
C ASP A 244 -7.85 -4.84 -0.01
N GLU A 245 -7.57 -4.93 1.29
CA GLU A 245 -6.82 -3.93 2.04
C GLU A 245 -5.37 -3.79 1.52
N GLN A 246 -4.70 -4.91 1.24
CA GLN A 246 -3.37 -4.89 0.64
C GLN A 246 -3.40 -4.42 -0.83
N ARG A 247 -4.43 -4.76 -1.59
CA ARG A 247 -4.61 -4.29 -2.98
C ARG A 247 -4.74 -2.77 -3.03
N THR A 248 -5.64 -2.21 -2.19
CA THR A 248 -5.80 -0.76 -2.02
C THR A 248 -4.47 -0.06 -1.70
N THR A 249 -3.64 -0.73 -0.89
CA THR A 249 -2.32 -0.23 -0.52
C THR A 249 -1.35 -0.23 -1.71
N CYS A 250 -1.32 -1.31 -2.49
CA CYS A 250 -0.50 -1.40 -3.69
C CYS A 250 -0.95 -0.40 -4.76
N ASP A 251 -2.25 -0.23 -4.98
CA ASP A 251 -2.80 0.74 -5.93
C ASP A 251 -2.36 2.17 -5.55
N ALA A 252 -2.45 2.52 -4.26
CA ALA A 252 -1.98 3.81 -3.78
C ALA A 252 -0.48 4.04 -3.97
N LEU A 253 0.35 3.01 -3.74
CA LEU A 253 1.79 3.07 -4.02
C LEU A 253 2.03 3.31 -5.51
N LEU A 254 1.32 2.59 -6.38
CA LEU A 254 1.47 2.68 -7.83
C LEU A 254 1.03 4.05 -8.36
N ASP A 255 -0.12 4.56 -7.91
CA ASP A 255 -0.64 5.88 -8.28
C ASP A 255 0.33 7.00 -7.89
N THR A 256 0.95 6.88 -6.72
CA THR A 256 1.97 7.83 -6.26
C THR A 256 3.20 7.78 -7.15
N LEU A 257 3.67 6.59 -7.53
CA LEU A 257 4.79 6.43 -8.46
C LEU A 257 4.47 7.00 -9.85
N ASN A 258 3.27 6.74 -10.38
CA ASN A 258 2.80 7.31 -11.65
C ASN A 258 2.86 8.83 -11.64
N LEU A 259 2.33 9.44 -10.58
CA LEU A 259 2.31 10.89 -10.45
C LEU A 259 3.72 11.48 -10.37
N ILE A 260 4.65 10.82 -9.68
CA ILE A 260 6.05 11.28 -9.66
C ILE A 260 6.67 11.25 -11.05
N ASP A 261 6.42 10.19 -11.81
CA ASP A 261 6.96 10.04 -13.16
C ASP A 261 6.41 11.14 -14.08
N ASP A 262 5.10 11.42 -14.01
CA ASP A 262 4.46 12.52 -14.73
C ASP A 262 5.08 13.88 -14.37
N LEU A 263 5.30 14.13 -13.08
CA LEU A 263 5.93 15.37 -12.60
C LEU A 263 7.40 15.49 -13.01
N LYS A 264 8.14 14.39 -13.04
CA LYS A 264 9.53 14.33 -13.52
C LYS A 264 9.60 14.61 -15.02
N GLU A 265 8.77 13.94 -15.81
CA GLU A 265 8.70 14.16 -17.26
C GLU A 265 8.37 15.60 -17.61
N LYS A 266 7.43 16.20 -16.88
CA LYS A 266 7.05 17.60 -17.06
C LYS A 266 8.21 18.55 -16.75
N LYS A 267 8.93 18.35 -15.65
CA LYS A 267 10.12 19.15 -15.32
C LYS A 267 11.19 19.06 -16.41
N LEU A 268 11.46 17.87 -16.93
CA LEU A 268 12.42 17.69 -18.03
C LEU A 268 11.96 18.45 -19.28
N LYS A 269 10.67 18.41 -19.62
CA LYS A 269 10.08 19.15 -20.74
C LYS A 269 10.12 20.68 -20.52
N GLU A 270 9.98 21.16 -19.29
CA GLU A 270 10.12 22.59 -18.94
C GLU A 270 11.59 23.05 -19.06
N GLU A 271 12.55 22.29 -18.55
CA GLU A 271 13.98 22.61 -18.62
C GLU A 271 14.55 22.61 -20.04
N ASP A 272 14.00 21.79 -20.94
CA ASP A 272 14.37 21.78 -22.35
C ASP A 272 13.76 22.95 -23.14
N LYS A 273 12.55 23.42 -22.77
CA LYS A 273 11.92 24.61 -23.35
C LYS A 273 12.65 25.91 -22.96
N ASP A 274 13.06 26.04 -21.70
CA ASP A 274 13.84 27.21 -21.23
C ASP A 274 15.21 27.33 -21.91
N LYS A 275 15.79 26.21 -22.40
CA LYS A 275 17.05 26.22 -23.17
C LYS A 275 16.88 26.58 -24.64
N THR A 276 15.67 26.46 -25.20
CA THR A 276 15.42 26.65 -26.64
C THR A 276 14.62 27.90 -26.98
N ASN A 277 13.91 28.53 -26.03
CA ASN A 277 13.28 29.86 -26.22
C ASN A 277 13.00 30.55 -24.86
N PRO A 278 13.83 31.51 -24.41
CA PRO A 278 13.67 32.17 -23.11
C PRO A 278 12.55 33.23 -23.02
N GLU A 279 11.88 33.57 -24.12
CA GLU A 279 11.00 34.76 -24.19
C GLU A 279 9.49 34.46 -24.28
N GLU A 280 9.05 33.20 -24.31
CA GLU A 280 7.63 32.90 -24.20
C GLU A 280 7.27 32.54 -22.76
N GLY A 281 6.76 33.53 -22.00
CA GLY A 281 6.01 33.33 -20.76
C GLY A 281 4.66 32.64 -21.01
N GLY A 282 4.69 31.51 -21.70
CA GLY A 282 3.53 30.67 -22.00
C GLY A 282 3.09 29.89 -20.76
N ASP A 283 1.78 29.82 -20.59
CA ASP A 283 1.09 29.15 -19.50
C ASP A 283 1.68 27.73 -19.29
N LYS A 284 2.21 27.47 -18.10
CA LYS A 284 2.83 26.18 -17.80
C LYS A 284 1.78 25.08 -17.95
N PRO A 285 2.05 23.98 -18.70
CA PRO A 285 1.07 22.92 -18.86
C PRO A 285 0.73 22.33 -17.49
N SER A 286 -0.54 22.33 -17.06
CA SER A 286 -0.93 21.79 -15.75
C SER A 286 -0.84 20.25 -15.74
N THR A 287 -0.41 19.63 -14.64
CA THR A 287 -0.50 18.16 -14.47
C THR A 287 -1.94 17.77 -14.16
N PHE A 288 -2.66 18.66 -13.49
CA PHE A 288 -4.08 18.53 -13.21
C PHE A 288 -4.88 19.55 -14.03
N SER A 289 -5.37 19.15 -15.20
CA SER A 289 -6.36 19.92 -15.96
C SER A 289 -7.77 19.71 -15.40
N VAL A 290 -7.93 20.07 -14.13
CA VAL A 290 -9.19 19.93 -13.39
C VAL A 290 -9.63 21.29 -12.88
N GLU A 291 -10.89 21.60 -13.10
CA GLU A 291 -11.56 22.76 -12.49
C GLU A 291 -12.65 22.24 -11.55
N ILE A 292 -12.68 22.78 -10.33
CA ILE A 292 -13.67 22.42 -9.31
C ILE A 292 -14.35 23.68 -8.79
N GLU A 293 -15.67 23.63 -8.76
CA GLU A 293 -16.50 24.70 -8.20
C GLU A 293 -17.67 24.13 -7.39
N THR A 294 -18.03 24.84 -6.33
CA THR A 294 -19.21 24.55 -5.53
C THR A 294 -20.45 25.00 -6.30
N ILE A 295 -21.44 24.11 -6.43
CA ILE A 295 -22.72 24.46 -7.05
C ILE A 295 -23.56 25.25 -6.04
N GLU A 296 -23.72 26.55 -6.28
CA GLU A 296 -24.64 27.41 -5.51
C GLU A 296 -26.06 27.45 -6.09
N ASP A 297 -26.23 26.98 -7.33
CA ASP A 297 -27.53 26.91 -7.99
C ASP A 297 -28.48 25.96 -7.23
N LYS A 298 -29.58 26.52 -6.73
CA LYS A 298 -30.56 25.80 -5.90
C LYS A 298 -31.29 24.71 -6.68
N ASP A 299 -31.53 24.93 -7.98
CA ASP A 299 -32.28 23.98 -8.79
C ASP A 299 -31.44 22.75 -9.10
N THR A 300 -30.17 22.95 -9.47
CA THR A 300 -29.20 21.86 -9.66
C THR A 300 -28.94 21.10 -8.37
N PHE A 301 -28.73 21.81 -7.25
CA PHE A 301 -28.56 21.18 -5.94
C PHE A 301 -29.78 20.33 -5.57
N LYS A 302 -30.98 20.87 -5.76
CA LYS A 302 -32.24 20.17 -5.49
C LYS A 302 -32.39 18.94 -6.40
N ARG A 303 -32.12 19.06 -7.69
CA ARG A 303 -32.18 17.93 -8.64
C ARG A 303 -31.29 16.78 -8.21
N ILE A 304 -30.05 17.07 -7.84
CA ILE A 304 -29.08 16.05 -7.40
C ILE A 304 -29.47 15.47 -6.05
N SER A 305 -29.94 16.29 -5.12
CA SER A 305 -30.45 15.84 -3.82
C SER A 305 -31.67 14.92 -3.97
N ASP A 306 -32.62 15.28 -4.83
CA ASP A 306 -33.81 14.47 -5.12
C ASP A 306 -33.42 13.15 -5.79
N LEU A 307 -32.46 13.16 -6.73
CA LEU A 307 -31.92 11.94 -7.32
C LEU A 307 -31.28 11.04 -6.25
N PHE A 308 -30.49 11.61 -5.34
CA PHE A 308 -29.83 10.85 -4.27
C PHE A 308 -30.86 10.21 -3.34
N GLU A 309 -31.84 10.97 -2.87
CA GLU A 309 -32.87 10.48 -1.96
C GLU A 309 -33.78 9.43 -2.61
N SER A 310 -34.18 9.63 -3.87
CA SER A 310 -35.07 8.71 -4.59
C SER A 310 -34.39 7.39 -4.96
N THR A 311 -33.08 7.40 -5.19
CA THR A 311 -32.29 6.20 -5.55
C THR A 311 -31.63 5.53 -4.33
N LYS A 312 -31.80 6.08 -3.13
CA LYS A 312 -31.27 5.53 -1.88
C LYS A 312 -31.90 4.19 -1.56
N ASN A 313 -31.09 3.13 -1.56
CA ASN A 313 -31.58 1.79 -1.21
C ASN A 313 -31.71 1.63 0.32
N LYS A 314 -32.96 1.45 0.76
CA LYS A 314 -33.36 1.32 2.17
C LYS A 314 -32.78 0.09 2.88
N LEU A 315 -32.30 -0.90 2.12
CA LEU A 315 -31.70 -2.12 2.67
C LEU A 315 -30.23 -1.93 3.12
N HIS A 316 -29.56 -0.83 2.75
CA HIS A 316 -28.16 -0.56 3.13
C HIS A 316 -27.97 -0.02 4.57
N GLY A 317 -28.89 -0.34 5.49
CA GLY A 317 -28.73 -0.08 6.92
C GLY A 317 -28.79 1.39 7.34
N ARG A 318 -28.39 1.63 8.60
CA ARG A 318 -28.55 2.92 9.29
C ARG A 318 -27.72 4.06 8.69
N PHE A 319 -26.50 3.78 8.26
CA PHE A 319 -25.61 4.80 7.71
C PHE A 319 -26.17 5.41 6.42
N ASN A 320 -26.62 4.56 5.49
CA ASN A 320 -27.16 5.04 4.21
C ASN A 320 -28.51 5.74 4.39
N THR A 321 -29.37 5.24 5.27
CA THR A 321 -30.66 5.88 5.59
C THR A 321 -30.52 7.25 6.27
N SER A 322 -29.41 7.50 6.97
CA SER A 322 -29.11 8.80 7.60
C SER A 322 -28.26 9.75 6.74
N ALA A 323 -27.69 9.26 5.63
CA ALA A 323 -26.87 10.06 4.75
C ALA A 323 -27.73 11.14 4.07
N ARG A 324 -27.16 12.33 3.89
CA ARG A 324 -27.81 13.46 3.20
C ARG A 324 -26.77 14.21 2.38
N VAL A 325 -27.20 14.79 1.27
CA VAL A 325 -26.34 15.68 0.47
C VAL A 325 -26.07 16.95 1.27
N ILE A 326 -24.80 17.25 1.52
CA ILE A 326 -24.37 18.44 2.27
C ILE A 326 -23.93 19.54 1.29
N ARG A 327 -23.20 19.17 0.23
CA ARG A 327 -22.68 20.04 -0.81
C ARG A 327 -22.65 19.29 -2.14
N VAL A 328 -22.67 20.03 -3.22
CA VAL A 328 -22.49 19.52 -4.58
C VAL A 328 -21.37 20.32 -5.22
N TYR A 329 -20.47 19.61 -5.89
CA TYR A 329 -19.35 20.20 -6.61
C TYR A 329 -19.45 19.81 -8.08
N GLN A 330 -19.22 20.76 -8.95
CA GLN A 330 -19.01 20.51 -10.37
C GLN A 330 -17.53 20.28 -10.60
N VAL A 331 -17.20 19.21 -11.31
CA VAL A 331 -15.83 18.84 -11.68
C VAL A 331 -15.75 18.86 -13.20
N LYS A 332 -14.86 19.67 -13.75
CA LYS A 332 -14.58 19.71 -15.19
C LYS A 332 -13.21 19.08 -15.42
N LEU A 333 -13.17 18.05 -16.25
CA LEU A 333 -11.96 17.32 -16.64
C LEU A 333 -11.68 17.66 -18.09
N GLU A 334 -10.73 18.56 -18.34
CA GLU A 334 -10.49 19.14 -19.68
C GLU A 334 -10.21 18.06 -20.72
N SER A 335 -9.42 17.04 -20.36
CA SER A 335 -9.05 15.92 -21.23
C SER A 335 -10.21 14.96 -21.54
N GLN A 336 -11.28 14.97 -20.74
CA GLN A 336 -12.41 14.05 -20.89
C GLN A 336 -13.64 14.70 -21.53
N GLN A 337 -13.73 16.04 -21.53
CA GLN A 337 -14.91 16.75 -22.02
C GLN A 337 -15.14 16.50 -23.52
N SER A 338 -14.16 16.76 -24.38
CA SER A 338 -14.33 16.58 -25.82
C SER A 338 -14.55 15.12 -26.24
N PRO A 339 -13.78 14.12 -25.72
CA PRO A 339 -14.06 12.71 -26.03
C PRO A 339 -15.45 12.25 -25.58
N PHE A 340 -15.94 12.78 -24.44
CA PHE A 340 -17.28 12.49 -23.95
C PHE A 340 -18.36 13.09 -24.86
N GLU A 341 -18.24 14.36 -25.26
CA GLU A 341 -19.17 15.04 -26.14
C GLU A 341 -19.29 14.33 -27.50
N GLU A 342 -18.15 13.95 -28.10
CA GLU A 342 -18.11 13.17 -29.33
C GLU A 342 -18.83 11.82 -29.19
N SER A 343 -18.62 11.14 -28.04
CA SER A 343 -19.27 9.86 -27.75
C SER A 343 -20.77 10.02 -27.51
N GLN A 344 -21.18 11.08 -26.82
CA GLN A 344 -22.57 11.45 -26.58
C GLN A 344 -23.31 11.69 -27.89
N GLU A 345 -22.71 12.41 -28.83
CA GLU A 345 -23.32 12.67 -30.15
C GLU A 345 -23.49 11.39 -30.97
N LYS A 346 -22.51 10.48 -30.91
CA LYS A 346 -22.52 9.22 -31.67
C LYS A 346 -23.46 8.16 -31.10
N LEU A 347 -23.47 8.00 -29.78
CA LEU A 347 -24.15 6.87 -29.11
C LEU A 347 -25.49 7.25 -28.48
N GLY A 348 -25.66 8.51 -28.07
CA GLY A 348 -26.84 8.96 -27.31
C GLY A 348 -26.97 8.26 -25.95
N ASN A 349 -28.21 8.18 -25.44
CA ASN A 349 -28.56 7.53 -24.16
C ASN A 349 -27.66 7.93 -22.98
N VAL A 350 -27.40 9.23 -22.84
CA VAL A 350 -26.59 9.76 -21.73
C VAL A 350 -27.39 9.70 -20.45
N ASN A 351 -26.84 9.00 -19.45
CA ASN A 351 -27.45 8.83 -18.14
C ASN A 351 -26.51 9.36 -17.05
N LEU A 352 -27.10 10.00 -16.04
CA LEU A 352 -26.39 10.39 -14.83
C LEU A 352 -26.43 9.21 -13.85
N LEU A 353 -25.26 8.66 -13.53
CA LEU A 353 -25.12 7.48 -12.67
C LEU A 353 -24.29 7.80 -11.42
N TRP A 354 -24.55 7.05 -10.35
CA TRP A 354 -23.73 7.12 -9.14
C TRP A 354 -22.48 6.27 -9.28
N HIS A 355 -21.34 6.85 -8.89
CA HIS A 355 -20.09 6.13 -8.71
C HIS A 355 -19.56 6.43 -7.30
N GLY A 356 -19.43 5.40 -6.47
CA GLY A 356 -18.87 5.48 -5.12
C GLY A 356 -17.56 4.70 -5.04
N ILE A 357 -16.61 5.21 -4.25
CA ILE A 357 -15.25 4.67 -4.06
C ILE A 357 -15.00 4.36 -2.58
#